data_AF-A0AAU9LII9-F1
#
_entry.id   AF-A0AAU9LII9-F1
#
_cell.length_a   1.000
_cell.length_b   1.000
_cell.length_c   1.000
_cell.angle_alpha   90.00
_cell.angle_beta   90.00
_cell.angle_gamma   90.00
#
_symmetry.space_group_name_H-M   'P 1'
#
loop_
_entity.id
_entity.type
_entity.pdbx_description
1 polymer ?
#
loop_
_entity_poly.entity_id
_entity_poly.type
_entity_poly.pdbx_seq_one_letter_code
_entity_poly.pdbx_strand_id
1 'polypeptide(L)'
;MKDNSDEMEVDMETSIVQTQEALTCTRKLNSTPPIEIAFSASAGMFVYQMGVAAFLQDHFNLSNCRFLGCSGGSWVATLLASETSVREAWRVIKEMQAKIITSPKWYSGYCLYATIVE
;
A
#
# COMPACT_ATOMS: atom_id res chain seq x y z
N MET A 1 15.61 -60.85 -18.29
CA MET A 1 14.99 -60.08 -17.19
C MET A 1 15.50 -58.66 -17.32
N LYS A 2 14.67 -57.73 -17.78
CA LYS A 2 15.01 -56.30 -17.80
C LYS A 2 14.61 -55.72 -16.44
N ASP A 3 15.50 -54.93 -15.87
CA ASP A 3 15.35 -54.25 -14.58
C ASP A 3 14.14 -53.31 -14.60
N ASN A 4 13.32 -53.40 -13.55
CA ASN A 4 12.11 -52.59 -13.30
C ASN A 4 12.38 -51.49 -12.25
N SER A 5 13.64 -51.09 -12.04
CA SER A 5 14.00 -50.10 -11.00
C SER A 5 13.68 -48.66 -11.38
N ASP A 6 13.66 -48.34 -12.68
CA ASP A 6 13.57 -46.95 -13.16
C ASP A 6 12.13 -46.42 -13.20
N GLU A 7 11.12 -47.29 -13.22
CA GLU A 7 9.71 -46.88 -13.25
C GLU A 7 9.21 -46.45 -11.86
N MET A 8 9.83 -46.94 -10.78
CA MET A 8 9.39 -46.65 -9.41
C MET A 8 9.89 -45.29 -8.87
N GLU A 9 10.99 -44.77 -9.43
CA GLU A 9 11.56 -43.46 -9.04
C GLU A 9 10.76 -42.30 -9.67
N VAL A 10 10.33 -42.46 -10.92
CA VAL A 10 9.52 -41.48 -11.65
C VAL A 10 8.15 -41.28 -10.99
N ASP A 11 7.54 -42.34 -10.46
CA ASP A 11 6.24 -42.25 -9.77
C ASP A 11 6.34 -41.46 -8.46
N MET A 12 7.48 -41.54 -7.76
CA MET A 12 7.68 -40.82 -6.50
C MET A 12 7.96 -39.33 -6.72
N GLU A 13 8.78 -38.98 -7.71
CA GLU A 13 9.01 -37.58 -8.09
C GLU A 13 7.74 -36.92 -8.64
N THR A 14 6.97 -37.62 -9.47
CA THR A 14 5.69 -37.12 -10.00
C THR A 14 4.68 -36.87 -8.88
N SER A 15 4.65 -37.74 -7.87
CA SER A 15 3.82 -37.57 -6.67
C SER A 15 4.25 -36.36 -5.82
N ILE A 16 5.56 -36.13 -5.64
CA ILE A 16 6.09 -34.98 -4.88
C ILE A 16 5.79 -33.66 -5.59
N VAL A 17 5.93 -33.59 -6.92
CA VAL A 17 5.64 -32.39 -7.72
C VAL A 17 4.14 -32.08 -7.70
N GLN A 18 3.28 -33.08 -7.86
CA GLN A 18 1.82 -32.92 -7.74
C GLN A 18 1.40 -32.46 -6.34
N THR A 19 2.07 -32.94 -5.30
CA THR A 19 1.81 -32.53 -3.90
C THR A 19 2.27 -31.09 -3.64
N GLN A 20 3.40 -30.67 -4.20
CA GLN A 20 3.87 -29.28 -4.12
C GLN A 20 2.98 -28.31 -4.91
N GLU A 21 2.53 -28.66 -6.11
CA GLU A 21 1.60 -27.84 -6.88
C GLU A 21 0.23 -27.74 -6.20
N ALA A 22 -0.26 -28.84 -5.62
CA ALA A 22 -1.50 -28.83 -4.83
C ALA A 22 -1.37 -27.97 -3.56
N LEU A 23 -0.22 -28.00 -2.86
CA LEU A 23 0.10 -27.16 -1.71
C LEU A 23 0.28 -25.67 -2.07
N THR A 24 0.80 -25.40 -3.27
CA THR A 24 0.96 -24.03 -3.79
C THR A 24 -0.38 -23.47 -4.29
N CYS A 25 -1.24 -24.34 -4.85
CA CYS A 25 -2.61 -24.03 -5.23
C CYS A 25 -3.51 -23.81 -4.00
N THR A 26 -3.38 -24.61 -2.95
CA THR A 26 -4.12 -24.42 -1.68
C THR A 26 -3.64 -23.21 -0.88
N ARG A 27 -2.35 -22.83 -0.96
CA ARG A 27 -1.88 -21.55 -0.39
C ARG A 27 -2.50 -20.32 -1.05
N LYS A 28 -2.88 -20.42 -2.33
CA LYS A 28 -3.52 -19.32 -3.07
C LYS A 28 -5.01 -19.13 -2.76
N LEU A 29 -5.67 -20.09 -2.11
CA LEU A 29 -7.14 -20.11 -1.97
C LEU A 29 -7.67 -19.57 -0.64
N ASN A 30 -6.80 -19.25 0.33
CA ASN A 30 -7.25 -18.83 1.66
C ASN A 30 -6.90 -17.39 2.05
N SER A 31 -6.23 -16.61 1.19
CA SER A 31 -6.02 -15.19 1.45
C SER A 31 -7.01 -14.38 0.62
N THR A 32 -7.93 -13.67 1.29
CA THR A 32 -8.75 -12.63 0.68
C THR A 32 -7.86 -11.73 -0.18
N PRO A 33 -8.19 -11.49 -1.46
CA PRO A 33 -7.34 -10.67 -2.32
C PRO A 33 -7.13 -9.30 -1.66
N PRO A 34 -5.93 -8.72 -1.80
CA PRO A 34 -5.64 -7.43 -1.19
C PRO A 34 -6.57 -6.35 -1.74
N ILE A 35 -7.01 -5.45 -0.86
CA ILE A 35 -7.86 -4.32 -1.24
C ILE A 35 -6.96 -3.24 -1.85
N GLU A 36 -7.27 -2.80 -3.06
CA GLU A 36 -6.51 -1.76 -3.74
C GLU A 36 -7.12 -0.38 -3.49
N ILE A 37 -6.30 0.57 -3.05
CA ILE A 37 -6.69 1.96 -2.81
C ILE A 37 -5.78 2.87 -3.62
N ALA A 38 -6.36 3.66 -4.52
CA ALA A 38 -5.63 4.54 -5.43
C ALA A 38 -5.82 6.02 -5.09
N PHE A 39 -4.70 6.73 -4.97
CA PHE A 39 -4.61 8.15 -4.65
C PHE A 39 -4.14 8.96 -5.86
N SER A 40 -5.06 9.69 -6.48
CA SER A 40 -4.78 10.53 -7.67
C SER A 40 -4.80 12.02 -7.32
N ALA A 41 -4.07 12.42 -6.27
CA ALA A 41 -4.00 13.82 -5.86
C ALA A 41 -2.93 14.63 -6.59
N SER A 42 -3.22 15.90 -6.80
CA SER A 42 -2.25 16.95 -7.13
C SER A 42 -2.63 18.25 -6.40
N ALA A 43 -1.67 19.17 -6.26
CA ALA A 43 -1.87 20.47 -5.61
C ALA A 43 -2.67 20.36 -4.30
N GLY A 44 -3.77 21.09 -4.14
CA GLY A 44 -4.58 21.04 -2.92
C GLY A 44 -5.27 19.73 -2.61
N MET A 45 -5.57 18.92 -3.63
CA MET A 45 -6.15 17.60 -3.41
C MET A 45 -5.22 16.69 -2.62
N PHE A 46 -3.91 16.99 -2.60
CA PHE A 46 -2.95 16.35 -1.71
C PHE A 46 -3.33 16.53 -0.24
N VAL A 47 -3.67 17.74 0.18
CA VAL A 47 -4.04 18.05 1.57
C VAL A 47 -5.28 17.26 1.99
N TYR A 48 -6.28 17.21 1.11
CA TYR A 48 -7.49 16.43 1.34
C TYR A 48 -7.17 14.93 1.44
N GLN A 49 -6.38 14.37 0.53
CA GLN A 49 -6.03 12.95 0.56
C GLN A 49 -5.11 12.57 1.73
N MET A 50 -4.28 13.48 2.24
CA MET A 50 -3.56 13.31 3.51
C MET A 50 -4.53 13.15 4.69
N GLY A 51 -5.61 13.95 4.72
CA GLY A 51 -6.68 13.81 5.72
C GLY A 51 -7.44 12.50 5.61
N VAL A 52 -7.81 12.09 4.40
CA VAL A 52 -8.43 10.78 4.14
C VAL A 52 -7.52 9.65 4.61
N ALA A 53 -6.22 9.72 4.31
CA ALA A 53 -5.26 8.69 4.71
C ALA A 53 -5.08 8.63 6.24
N ALA A 54 -5.02 9.77 6.93
CA ALA A 54 -5.00 9.80 8.39
C ALA A 54 -6.26 9.13 8.98
N PHE A 55 -7.45 9.48 8.46
CA PHE A 55 -8.70 8.84 8.86
C PHE A 55 -8.67 7.32 8.62
N LEU A 56 -8.19 6.88 7.46
CA LEU A 56 -8.08 5.44 7.17
C LEU A 56 -7.16 4.74 8.16
N GLN A 57 -6.03 5.35 8.49
CA GLN A 57 -5.02 4.79 9.41
C GLN A 57 -5.53 4.75 10.87
N ASP A 58 -6.34 5.72 11.29
CA ASP A 58 -6.90 5.81 12.64
C ASP A 58 -8.08 4.84 12.87
N HIS A 59 -8.81 4.47 11.82
CA HIS A 59 -10.10 3.78 11.95
C HIS A 59 -10.16 2.38 11.35
N PHE A 60 -9.20 1.97 10.52
CA PHE A 60 -9.24 0.68 9.83
C PHE A 60 -7.92 -0.09 9.95
N ASN A 61 -8.01 -1.43 9.94
CA ASN A 61 -6.83 -2.26 9.74
C ASN A 61 -6.48 -2.29 8.24
N LEU A 62 -5.32 -1.73 7.90
CA LEU A 62 -4.84 -1.59 6.53
C LEU A 62 -3.83 -2.67 6.11
N SER A 63 -3.60 -3.70 6.93
CA SER A 63 -2.55 -4.71 6.68
C SER A 63 -2.77 -5.56 5.41
N ASN A 64 -4.00 -5.62 4.88
CA ASN A 64 -4.32 -6.31 3.62
C ASN A 64 -4.64 -5.33 2.48
N CYS A 65 -4.13 -4.10 2.54
CA CYS A 65 -4.30 -3.08 1.52
C CYS A 65 -3.06 -2.94 0.64
N ARG A 66 -3.27 -2.60 -0.63
CA ARG A 66 -2.22 -2.15 -1.56
C ARG A 66 -2.54 -0.74 -2.00
N PHE A 67 -1.53 0.11 -1.99
CA PHE A 67 -1.68 1.53 -2.26
C PHE A 67 -1.03 1.90 -3.58
N LEU A 68 -1.76 2.61 -4.43
CA LEU A 68 -1.24 3.23 -5.64
C LEU A 68 -1.34 4.74 -5.52
N GLY A 69 -0.37 5.46 -6.06
CA GLY A 69 -0.37 6.91 -5.96
C GLY A 69 0.33 7.59 -7.12
N CYS A 70 -0.24 8.69 -7.61
CA CYS A 70 0.34 9.55 -8.64
C CYS A 70 0.47 10.98 -8.12
N SER A 71 1.56 11.67 -8.46
CA SER A 71 1.83 13.07 -8.05
C SER A 71 1.73 13.26 -6.52
N GLY A 72 0.90 14.15 -6.00
CA GLY A 72 0.67 14.29 -4.56
C GLY A 72 0.12 13.01 -3.91
N GLY A 73 -0.62 12.20 -4.65
CA GLY A 73 -1.09 10.91 -4.19
C GLY A 73 0.01 9.86 -3.99
N SER A 74 1.19 10.00 -4.64
CA SER A 74 2.31 9.08 -4.41
C SER A 74 2.87 9.21 -2.99
N TRP A 75 2.88 10.41 -2.42
CA TRP A 75 3.23 10.64 -1.02
C TRP A 75 2.27 9.92 -0.09
N VAL A 76 0.97 10.08 -0.31
CA VAL A 76 -0.08 9.44 0.48
C VAL A 76 0.05 7.91 0.44
N ALA A 77 0.16 7.35 -0.77
CA ALA A 77 0.32 5.92 -0.96
C ALA A 77 1.60 5.38 -0.31
N THR A 78 2.71 6.12 -0.41
CA THR A 78 3.99 5.74 0.17
C THR A 78 3.93 5.72 1.70
N LEU A 79 3.30 6.72 2.32
CA LEU A 79 3.16 6.80 3.77
C LEU A 79 2.34 5.61 4.31
N LEU A 80 1.20 5.31 3.68
CA LEU A 80 0.37 4.18 4.09
C LEU A 80 1.06 2.83 3.86
N ALA A 81 1.71 2.65 2.71
CA ALA A 81 2.43 1.41 2.39
C ALA A 81 3.64 1.15 3.28
N SER A 82 4.26 2.21 3.81
CA SER A 82 5.40 2.11 4.74
C SER A 82 4.99 2.08 6.21
N GLU A 83 3.68 2.04 6.50
CA GLU A 83 3.13 2.11 7.86
C GLU A 83 3.60 3.36 8.63
N THR A 84 3.99 4.41 7.90
CA THR A 84 4.42 5.69 8.50
C THR A 84 3.19 6.43 9.00
N SER A 85 3.25 7.02 10.20
CA SER A 85 2.18 7.87 10.72
C SER A 85 1.93 9.05 9.79
N VAL A 86 0.74 9.08 9.18
CA VAL A 86 0.33 10.13 8.24
C VAL A 86 0.24 11.49 8.94
N ARG A 87 -0.25 11.51 10.18
CA ARG A 87 -0.36 12.75 11.00
C ARG A 87 1.01 13.35 11.30
N GLU A 88 1.96 12.51 11.70
CA GLU A 88 3.32 12.99 12.00
C GLU A 88 4.04 13.46 10.74
N ALA A 89 3.91 12.72 9.63
CA ALA A 89 4.42 13.16 8.34
C ALA A 89 3.80 14.51 7.92
N TRP A 90 2.49 14.69 8.12
CA TRP A 90 1.81 15.95 7.83
C TRP A 90 2.33 17.10 8.68
N ARG A 91 2.58 16.88 9.98
CA ARG A 91 3.20 17.87 10.87
C ARG A 91 4.54 18.36 10.32
N VAL A 92 5.43 17.43 9.94
CA VAL A 92 6.75 17.75 9.38
C VAL A 92 6.61 18.49 8.03
N ILE A 93 5.69 18.07 7.17
CA ILE A 93 5.44 18.73 5.88
C ILE A 93 4.98 20.18 6.09
N LYS A 94 4.03 20.42 7.01
CA LYS A 94 3.57 21.78 7.34
C LYS A 94 4.72 22.66 7.84
N GLU A 95 5.56 22.13 8.74
CA GLU A 95 6.72 22.86 9.27
C GLU A 95 7.74 23.21 8.17
N MET A 96 7.97 22.30 7.22
CA MET A 96 8.88 22.54 6.10
C MET A 96 8.30 23.53 5.09
N GLN A 97 7.00 23.44 4.79
CA GLN A 97 6.33 24.38 3.89
C GLN A 97 6.36 25.81 4.43
N ALA A 98 6.15 26.00 5.74
CA ALA A 98 6.22 27.31 6.38
C ALA A 98 7.61 27.97 6.25
N LYS A 99 8.68 27.16 6.18
CA LYS A 99 10.06 27.65 6.00
C LYS A 99 10.38 28.00 4.54
N ILE A 100 9.82 27.26 3.58
CA ILE A 100 10.19 27.34 2.16
C ILE A 100 9.26 28.29 1.39
N ILE A 101 7.97 28.32 1.72
CA ILE A 101 6.94 29.07 0.99
C ILE A 101 6.62 30.35 1.77
N THR A 102 7.34 31.43 1.44
CA THR A 102 7.16 32.74 2.10
C THR A 102 6.05 33.61 1.49
N SER A 103 5.48 33.21 0.35
CA SER A 103 4.35 33.91 -0.32
C SER A 103 3.30 32.89 -0.80
N PRO A 104 2.23 32.63 -0.04
CA PRO A 104 1.32 31.50 -0.26
C PRO A 104 0.20 31.80 -1.26
N LYS A 105 0.38 32.71 -2.24
CA LYS A 105 -0.72 33.18 -3.12
C LYS A 105 -1.48 32.05 -3.84
N TRP A 106 -0.82 30.92 -4.13
CA TRP A 106 -1.42 29.72 -4.73
C TRP A 106 -1.79 28.62 -3.71
N TYR A 107 -1.29 28.75 -2.49
CA TYR A 107 -1.46 27.80 -1.38
C TYR A 107 -2.59 28.21 -0.42
N SER A 108 -2.99 29.48 -0.41
CA SER A 108 -3.97 30.04 0.54
C SER A 108 -5.35 29.38 0.47
N GLY A 109 -5.79 28.94 -0.72
CA GLY A 109 -7.03 28.18 -0.87
C GLY A 109 -6.96 26.76 -0.29
N TYR A 110 -5.75 26.20 -0.18
CA TYR A 110 -5.50 24.84 0.30
C TYR A 110 -5.14 24.79 1.79
N CYS A 111 -4.61 25.88 2.35
CA CYS A 111 -4.37 26.02 3.78
C CYS A 111 -5.65 25.86 4.63
N LEU A 112 -6.83 26.24 4.10
CA LEU A 112 -8.12 26.03 4.77
C LEU A 112 -8.46 24.55 4.98
N TYR A 113 -8.02 23.67 4.08
CA TYR A 113 -8.16 22.22 4.25
C TYR A 113 -7.07 21.63 5.17
N ALA A 114 -5.91 22.27 5.26
CA ALA A 114 -4.78 21.82 6.08
C ALA A 114 -5.07 21.87 7.59
N THR A 115 -5.92 22.81 8.02
CA THR A 115 -6.41 22.95 9.41
C THR A 115 -7.44 21.90 9.80
N ILE A 116 -8.03 21.18 8.85
CA ILE A 116 -9.01 20.10 9.15
C ILE A 116 -8.30 18.81 9.58
N VAL A 117 -7.02 18.65 9.22
CA VAL A 117 -6.22 17.44 9.48
C VAL A 117 -5.37 17.57 10.76
N GLU A 118 -5.70 18.53 11.63
CA GLU A 118 -5.07 18.63 12.97
C GLU A 118 -5.60 17.56 13.93
#